data_AF-A0A838FN62-F1
#
_entry.id   AF-A0A838FN62-F1
#
_cell.length_a   1.000
_cell.length_b   1.000
_cell.length_c   1.000
_cell.angle_alpha   90.00
_cell.angle_beta   90.00
_cell.angle_gamma   90.00
#
_symmetry.space_group_name_H-M   'P 1'
#
loop_
_entity.id
_entity.type
_entity.pdbx_description
1 polymer ?
#
loop_
_entity_poly.entity_id
_entity_poly.type
_entity_poly.pdbx_seq_one_letter_code
_entity_poly.pdbx_strand_id
1 'polypeptide(L)'
;AVMATGRSDFPNQINNVLAFPGIFRGALDVRATAITEEMKIAAAQGIASVIGPDELSPEYIVPSVFDRGVSPAVAAAVAREAERDGVATSEFSAVTL
;
A
#
# COMPACT_ATOMS: atom_id res chain seq x y z
N ALA A 1 15.72 12.78 15.30
CA ALA A 1 15.62 13.19 13.88
C ALA A 1 15.33 11.96 13.05
N VAL A 2 14.65 12.10 11.90
CA VAL A 2 14.32 11.00 10.98
C VAL A 2 14.91 11.35 9.60
N MET A 3 15.47 10.36 8.89
CA MET A 3 15.99 10.51 7.53
C MET A 3 15.46 9.37 6.67
N ALA A 4 15.11 9.64 5.41
CA ALA A 4 14.73 8.65 4.42
C ALA A 4 15.35 8.99 3.06
N THR A 5 15.66 7.97 2.26
CA THR A 5 16.25 8.14 0.92
C THR A 5 15.72 7.07 -0.04
N GLY A 6 16.00 7.19 -1.34
CA GLY A 6 15.70 6.11 -2.29
C GLY A 6 16.73 4.96 -2.30
N ARG A 7 17.83 5.10 -1.55
CA ARG A 7 18.94 4.15 -1.59
C ARG A 7 18.72 2.98 -0.63
N SER A 8 19.07 1.77 -1.06
CA SER A 8 18.89 0.54 -0.27
C SER A 8 19.96 0.31 0.80
N ASP A 9 21.06 1.08 0.78
CA ASP A 9 22.15 0.97 1.75
C ASP A 9 21.95 1.85 3.00
N PHE A 10 20.81 2.51 3.13
CA PHE A 10 20.42 3.32 4.29
C PHE A 10 19.08 2.86 4.88
N PRO A 11 18.82 3.12 6.18
CA PRO A 11 17.50 2.98 6.75
C PRO A 11 16.44 3.79 5.99
N ASN A 12 15.18 3.40 6.14
CA ASN A 12 14.04 4.10 5.56
C ASN A 12 14.11 4.30 4.04
N GLN A 13 14.31 3.21 3.29
CA GLN A 13 14.30 3.26 1.84
C GLN A 13 12.88 3.55 1.31
N ILE A 14 12.70 4.70 0.66
CA ILE A 14 11.47 5.03 -0.07
C ILE A 14 11.54 4.44 -1.47
N ASN A 15 10.71 3.43 -1.72
CA ASN A 15 10.72 2.71 -2.99
C ASN A 15 9.30 2.42 -3.49
N ASN A 16 9.07 2.71 -4.77
CA ASN A 16 7.77 2.52 -5.43
C ASN A 16 7.33 1.06 -5.48
N VAL A 17 8.27 0.10 -5.31
CA VAL A 17 7.99 -1.33 -5.13
C VAL A 17 7.01 -1.60 -3.99
N LEU A 18 6.96 -0.73 -2.99
CA LEU A 18 5.99 -0.84 -1.89
C LEU A 18 4.55 -0.52 -2.34
N ALA A 19 4.37 0.22 -3.44
CA ALA A 19 3.08 0.73 -3.88
C ALA A 19 2.53 -0.03 -5.10
N PHE A 20 3.28 -0.10 -6.20
CA PHE A 20 2.71 -0.54 -7.48
C PHE A 20 2.11 -1.96 -7.46
N PRO A 21 2.73 -2.99 -6.84
CA PRO A 21 2.16 -4.33 -6.85
C PRO A 21 0.78 -4.37 -6.19
N GLY A 22 0.65 -3.71 -5.05
CA GLY A 22 -0.60 -3.63 -4.30
C GLY A 22 -1.65 -2.76 -4.98
N ILE A 23 -1.27 -1.59 -5.51
CA ILE A 23 -2.21 -0.70 -6.22
C ILE A 23 -2.85 -1.43 -7.40
N PHE A 24 -2.03 -2.05 -8.26
CA PHE A 24 -2.56 -2.78 -9.40
C PHE A 24 -3.35 -4.00 -8.98
N ARG A 25 -2.88 -4.76 -7.97
CA ARG A 25 -3.63 -5.92 -7.49
C ARG A 25 -5.02 -5.54 -6.98
N GLY A 26 -5.11 -4.52 -6.12
CA GLY A 26 -6.38 -4.05 -5.58
C GLY A 26 -7.32 -3.51 -6.66
N ALA A 27 -6.82 -2.69 -7.58
CA ALA A 27 -7.60 -2.18 -8.70
C ALA A 27 -8.10 -3.30 -9.64
N LEU A 28 -7.28 -4.31 -9.91
CA LEU A 28 -7.65 -5.44 -10.76
C LEU A 28 -8.67 -6.36 -10.08
N ASP A 29 -8.54 -6.60 -8.77
CA ASP A 29 -9.44 -7.47 -8.01
C ASP A 29 -10.90 -6.97 -8.04
N VAL A 30 -11.11 -5.65 -8.09
CA VAL A 30 -12.44 -5.01 -8.17
C VAL A 30 -12.78 -4.44 -9.53
N ARG A 31 -11.92 -4.70 -10.54
CA ARG A 31 -12.06 -4.19 -11.91
C ARG A 31 -12.33 -2.68 -11.92
N ALA A 32 -11.52 -1.93 -11.20
CA ALA A 32 -11.59 -0.48 -11.14
C ALA A 32 -11.39 0.13 -12.54
N THR A 33 -12.22 1.10 -12.87
CA THR A 33 -12.17 1.81 -14.17
C THR A 33 -11.13 2.92 -14.22
N ALA A 34 -10.62 3.34 -13.06
CA ALA A 34 -9.59 4.35 -12.92
C ALA A 34 -8.76 4.10 -11.64
N ILE A 35 -7.59 4.75 -11.55
CA ILE A 35 -6.83 4.92 -10.31
C ILE A 35 -7.03 6.37 -9.86
N THR A 36 -7.79 6.57 -8.79
CA THR A 36 -8.10 7.90 -8.23
C THR A 36 -6.96 8.43 -7.34
N GLU A 37 -7.03 9.69 -6.91
CA GLU A 37 -6.08 10.23 -5.94
C GLU A 37 -6.33 9.62 -4.54
N GLU A 38 -7.58 9.38 -4.21
CA GLU A 38 -8.05 8.73 -3.00
C GLU A 38 -7.49 7.31 -2.88
N MET A 39 -7.49 6.54 -3.97
CA MET A 39 -6.82 5.23 -4.04
C MET A 39 -5.31 5.31 -3.76
N LYS A 40 -4.63 6.40 -4.18
CA LYS A 40 -3.19 6.59 -3.87
C LYS A 40 -2.98 6.89 -2.39
N ILE A 41 -3.87 7.69 -1.78
CA ILE A 41 -3.85 7.95 -0.34
C ILE A 41 -4.12 6.65 0.43
N ALA A 42 -5.10 5.85 0.00
CA ALA A 42 -5.39 4.54 0.58
C ALA A 42 -4.21 3.58 0.46
N ALA A 43 -3.49 3.60 -0.68
CA ALA A 43 -2.26 2.83 -0.84
C ALA A 43 -1.18 3.26 0.14
N ALA A 44 -0.96 4.57 0.33
CA ALA A 44 0.00 5.09 1.30
C ALA A 44 -0.37 4.67 2.74
N GLN A 45 -1.65 4.71 3.09
CA GLN A 45 -2.15 4.21 4.38
C GLN A 45 -1.96 2.71 4.53
N GLY A 46 -2.16 1.93 3.45
CA GLY A 46 -1.92 0.49 3.42
C GLY A 46 -0.44 0.11 3.58
N ILE A 47 0.49 0.93 3.09
CA ILE A 47 1.93 0.74 3.35
C ILE A 47 2.24 1.03 4.82
N ALA A 48 1.73 2.14 5.34
CA ALA A 48 2.01 2.58 6.71
C ALA A 48 1.44 1.63 7.77
N SER A 49 0.29 1.00 7.49
CA SER A 49 -0.39 0.11 8.44
C SER A 49 0.34 -1.21 8.70
N VAL A 50 1.34 -1.55 7.89
CA VAL A 50 2.16 -2.75 8.08
C VAL A 50 3.07 -2.62 9.30
N ILE A 51 3.50 -1.41 9.64
CA ILE A 51 4.35 -1.17 10.82
C ILE A 51 3.46 -0.94 12.04
N GLY A 52 3.60 -1.80 13.06
CA GLY A 52 2.93 -1.61 14.33
C GLY A 52 3.44 -0.37 15.08
N PRO A 53 2.61 0.24 15.95
CA PRO A 53 3.00 1.43 16.71
C PRO A 53 4.23 1.20 17.60
N ASP A 54 4.42 -0.03 18.10
CA ASP A 54 5.54 -0.41 18.95
C ASP A 54 6.84 -0.72 18.17
N GLU A 55 6.75 -0.85 16.85
CA GLU A 55 7.90 -1.09 15.96
C GLU A 55 8.49 0.21 15.41
N LEU A 56 7.73 1.30 15.46
CA LEU A 56 8.15 2.59 14.95
C LEU A 56 9.39 3.11 15.68
N SER A 57 10.40 3.45 14.89
CA SER A 57 11.61 4.10 15.39
C SER A 57 12.14 5.09 14.34
N PRO A 58 13.08 5.99 14.72
CA PRO A 58 13.68 6.90 13.75
C PRO A 58 14.36 6.21 12.54
N GLU A 59 14.74 4.94 12.67
CA GLU A 59 15.37 4.13 11.62
C GLU A 59 14.39 3.15 10.93
N TYR A 60 13.13 3.12 11.37
CA TYR A 60 12.10 2.24 10.81
C TYR A 60 10.73 2.96 10.76
N ILE A 61 10.54 3.72 9.68
CA ILE A 61 9.31 4.47 9.39
C ILE A 61 8.59 4.00 8.11
N VAL A 62 9.20 3.09 7.36
CA VAL A 62 8.67 2.54 6.11
C VAL A 62 9.07 1.05 6.02
N PRO A 63 8.16 0.15 5.65
CA PRO A 63 8.46 -1.28 5.63
C PRO A 63 9.50 -1.64 4.58
N SER A 64 10.14 -2.80 4.74
CA SER A 64 11.08 -3.33 3.77
C SER A 64 10.38 -3.67 2.46
N VAL A 65 11.07 -3.51 1.33
CA VAL A 65 10.59 -3.96 0.00
C VAL A 65 10.37 -5.47 -0.08
N PHE A 66 10.91 -6.23 0.87
CA PHE A 66 10.73 -7.68 0.98
C PHE A 66 9.65 -8.10 1.99
N ASP A 67 9.01 -7.13 2.64
CA ASP A 67 7.91 -7.40 3.55
C ASP A 67 6.69 -7.91 2.76
N ARG A 68 6.33 -9.16 3.00
CA ARG A 68 5.24 -9.84 2.28
C ARG A 68 3.87 -9.31 2.66
N GLY A 69 3.74 -8.59 3.78
CA GLY A 69 2.49 -7.97 4.23
C GLY A 69 2.11 -6.71 3.46
N VAL A 70 3.07 -6.04 2.81
CA VAL A 70 2.85 -4.76 2.13
C VAL A 70 1.89 -4.90 0.95
N SER A 71 2.17 -5.82 0.01
CA SER A 71 1.34 -5.92 -1.20
C SER A 71 -0.12 -6.29 -0.90
N PRO A 72 -0.42 -7.26 -0.01
CA PRO A 72 -1.80 -7.56 0.38
C PRO A 72 -2.49 -6.40 1.11
N ALA A 73 -1.79 -5.72 2.02
CA ALA A 73 -2.36 -4.58 2.76
C ALA A 73 -2.74 -3.42 1.82
N VAL A 74 -1.84 -3.08 0.90
CA VAL A 74 -2.08 -2.04 -0.12
C VAL A 74 -3.21 -2.46 -1.05
N ALA A 75 -3.23 -3.71 -1.52
CA ALA A 75 -4.31 -4.21 -2.39
C ALA A 75 -5.68 -4.11 -1.72
N ALA A 76 -5.78 -4.52 -0.44
CA ALA A 76 -7.02 -4.43 0.31
C ALA A 76 -7.49 -2.99 0.53
N ALA A 77 -6.57 -2.06 0.79
CA ALA A 77 -6.89 -0.65 0.98
C ALA A 77 -7.40 -0.03 -0.34
N VAL A 78 -6.69 -0.29 -1.44
CA VAL A 78 -7.02 0.24 -2.77
C VAL A 78 -8.33 -0.31 -3.30
N ALA A 79 -8.59 -1.61 -3.12
CA ALA A 79 -9.85 -2.23 -3.54
C ALA A 79 -11.05 -1.61 -2.81
N ARG A 80 -10.95 -1.43 -1.49
CA ARG A 80 -12.01 -0.78 -0.70
C ARG A 80 -12.23 0.67 -1.09
N GLU A 81 -11.16 1.41 -1.41
CA GLU A 81 -11.30 2.80 -1.83
C GLU A 81 -11.92 2.91 -3.22
N ALA A 82 -11.55 2.01 -4.15
CA ALA A 82 -12.17 1.96 -5.47
C ALA A 82 -13.69 1.71 -5.43
N GLU A 83 -14.17 0.92 -4.46
CA GLU A 83 -15.61 0.76 -4.20
C GLU A 83 -16.26 2.05 -3.70
N ARG A 84 -15.60 2.74 -2.75
CA ARG A 84 -16.09 4.01 -2.18
C ARG A 84 -16.16 5.13 -3.20
N ASP A 85 -15.16 5.20 -4.08
CA ASP A 85 -15.10 6.15 -5.19
C ASP A 85 -16.11 5.84 -6.30
N GLY A 86 -16.74 4.65 -6.27
CA GLY A 86 -17.69 4.22 -7.30
C GLY A 86 -17.03 3.88 -8.64
N VAL A 87 -15.72 3.62 -8.65
CA VAL A 87 -14.97 3.24 -9.86
C VAL A 87 -14.82 1.73 -10.03
N ALA A 88 -15.10 0.95 -8.97
CA ALA A 88 -15.14 -0.51 -9.01
C ALA A 88 -16.35 -1.05 -9.81
N THR A 89 -16.15 -2.15 -10.54
CA THR A 89 -17.21 -2.83 -11.31
C THR A 89 -17.48 -4.26 -10.84
N SER A 90 -16.77 -4.71 -9.81
CA SER A 90 -17.06 -5.93 -9.06
C SER A 90 -16.80 -5.71 -7.56
N GLU A 91 -17.54 -6.44 -6.72
CA GLU A 91 -17.37 -6.41 -5.27
C GLU A 91 -16.03 -7.00 -4.83
N PHE A 92 -15.42 -6.38 -3.83
CA PHE A 92 -14.20 -6.84 -3.19
C PHE A 92 -14.50 -8.02 -2.26
N SER A 93 -13.84 -9.14 -2.52
CA SER A 93 -13.87 -10.30 -1.64
C SER A 93 -12.51 -10.49 -0.99
N ALA A 94 -12.46 -10.30 0.33
CA ALA A 94 -11.25 -10.47 1.14
C ALA A 94 -10.71 -11.91 1.19
N VAL A 95 -11.40 -12.88 0.57
CA VAL A 95 -11.03 -14.31 0.55
C VAL A 95 -9.78 -14.58 -0.32
N THR A 96 -9.32 -13.62 -1.12
CA THR A 96 -8.27 -13.81 -2.14
C THR A 96 -6.91 -13.18 -1.79
N LEU A 97 -6.70 -12.73 -0.55
CA LEU A 97 -5.47 -12.06 -0.08
C LEU A 97 -4.62 -12.93 0.84
#